data_AF-A0AAF0S595-F1
#
_entry.id   AF-A0AAF0S595-F1
#
_cell.length_a   1.000
_cell.length_b   1.000
_cell.length_c   1.000
_cell.angle_alpha   90.00
_cell.angle_beta   90.00
_cell.angle_gamma   90.00
#
_symmetry.space_group_name_H-M   'P 1'
#
loop_
_entity.id
_entity.type
_entity.pdbx_description
1 polymer ?
#
loop_
_entity_poly.entity_id
_entity_poly.type
_entity_poly.pdbx_seq_one_letter_code
_entity_poly.pdbx_strand_id
1 'polypeptide(L)'
;MPVTDYSDPANWIYLSEGRDKDVDVFLISPTVYTGEDDNMSVDDTKFVQSMKDAVRMQLGLYEGRCRVFSPLYRQSALKVFTSDNETRRRCITVAYSDISAAFRYYLDNYNDGRPFILAGFSQGAHMCYRIIEEYLKDDRLRSQFVAAYVFGWPYYVEYEGARYPVPPAKGETDTGVIITFDCEAPEVEETIFHPVGRRSHSINPLNWRTDSVPADASLNKGARIMRSNGEVKAEIPNFCGCYIDPERGALKVPGVDAEKYKPIVPFLPKGGFHLYDYEFFYHNLKENVSKRIDSYLSKR
;
A
#
# COMPACT_ATOMS: atom_id res chain seq x y z
N MET A 1 21.53 0.69 16.40
CA MET A 1 20.33 0.82 17.27
C MET A 1 19.64 -0.53 17.30
N PRO A 2 19.15 -1.00 18.46
CA PRO A 2 18.43 -2.27 18.54
C PRO A 2 17.20 -2.24 17.61
N VAL A 3 16.86 -3.40 17.07
CA VAL A 3 15.66 -3.63 16.24
C VAL A 3 14.51 -4.05 17.16
N THR A 4 13.28 -3.73 16.80
CA THR A 4 12.08 -4.14 17.54
C THR A 4 12.03 -5.67 17.70
N ASP A 5 11.70 -6.17 18.88
CA ASP A 5 11.61 -7.60 19.17
C ASP A 5 10.23 -8.17 18.79
N TYR A 6 10.16 -8.82 17.64
CA TYR A 6 8.91 -9.38 17.14
C TYR A 6 8.50 -10.72 17.77
N SER A 7 9.31 -11.26 18.70
CA SER A 7 8.87 -12.37 19.54
C SER A 7 7.85 -11.97 20.59
N ASP A 8 7.80 -10.68 20.95
CA ASP A 8 6.77 -10.11 21.79
C ASP A 8 5.49 -9.80 20.97
N PRO A 9 4.35 -10.44 21.26
CA PRO A 9 3.07 -10.14 20.61
C PRO A 9 2.64 -8.67 20.73
N ALA A 10 3.13 -7.92 21.73
CA ALA A 10 2.82 -6.50 21.91
C ALA A 10 3.38 -5.62 20.76
N ASN A 11 4.38 -6.12 20.03
CA ASN A 11 4.97 -5.43 18.87
C ASN A 11 4.21 -5.69 17.56
N TRP A 12 3.01 -6.27 17.63
CA TRP A 12 2.11 -6.50 16.51
C TRP A 12 0.78 -5.77 16.71
N ILE A 13 0.30 -5.11 15.66
CA ILE A 13 -1.08 -4.63 15.58
C ILE A 13 -2.03 -5.82 15.44
N TYR A 14 -1.68 -6.75 14.55
CA TYR A 14 -2.36 -8.02 14.34
C TYR A 14 -1.34 -9.13 14.20
N LEU A 15 -1.55 -10.23 14.93
CA LEU A 15 -0.69 -11.41 14.89
C LEU A 15 -1.56 -12.65 14.71
N SER A 16 -1.71 -13.08 13.45
CA SER A 16 -2.49 -14.27 13.09
C SER A 16 -3.99 -14.15 13.39
N GLU A 17 -4.59 -12.98 13.17
CA GLU A 17 -6.05 -12.81 13.17
C GLU A 17 -6.67 -13.45 11.91
N GLY A 18 -7.82 -14.14 12.03
CA GLY A 18 -8.43 -14.85 10.88
C GLY A 18 -7.77 -16.19 10.55
N ARG A 19 -7.55 -17.04 11.57
CA ARG A 19 -6.82 -18.32 11.42
C ARG A 19 -7.47 -19.36 10.51
N ASP A 20 -8.74 -19.16 10.16
CA ASP A 20 -9.54 -20.00 9.27
C ASP A 20 -9.32 -19.70 7.78
N LYS A 21 -8.50 -18.70 7.44
CA LYS A 21 -8.23 -18.31 6.04
C LYS A 21 -7.08 -19.12 5.44
N ASP A 22 -7.05 -19.26 4.11
CA ASP A 22 -6.02 -20.03 3.39
C ASP A 22 -4.82 -19.20 2.92
N VAL A 23 -4.96 -17.87 2.93
CA VAL A 23 -3.93 -16.91 2.49
C VAL A 23 -3.59 -15.99 3.65
N ASP A 24 -2.34 -15.55 3.72
CA ASP A 24 -1.91 -14.54 4.68
C ASP A 24 -1.81 -13.15 4.04
N VAL A 25 -2.00 -12.10 4.81
CA VAL A 25 -1.64 -10.73 4.41
C VAL A 25 -0.65 -10.16 5.41
N PHE A 26 0.50 -9.71 4.90
CA PHE A 26 1.45 -8.92 5.65
C PHE A 26 1.18 -7.44 5.36
N LEU A 27 0.42 -6.80 6.25
CA LEU A 27 -0.15 -5.46 6.08
C LEU A 27 0.69 -4.42 6.85
N ILE A 28 1.33 -3.52 6.11
CA ILE A 28 2.26 -2.53 6.66
C ILE A 28 1.56 -1.17 6.77
N SER A 29 1.47 -0.65 7.99
CA SER A 29 0.85 0.64 8.28
C SER A 29 1.57 1.80 7.56
N PRO A 30 0.85 2.81 7.05
CA PRO A 30 1.44 4.04 6.55
C PRO A 30 2.05 4.86 7.69
N THR A 31 2.77 5.92 7.32
CA THR A 31 3.29 6.85 8.31
C THR A 31 2.17 7.63 8.99
N VAL A 32 2.15 7.60 10.32
CA VAL A 32 1.33 8.46 11.18
C VAL A 32 2.21 9.28 12.13
N TYR A 33 3.53 9.00 12.15
CA TYR A 33 4.48 9.68 13.01
C TYR A 33 4.72 11.13 12.56
N THR A 34 4.37 12.06 13.46
CA THR A 34 4.52 13.51 13.31
C THR A 34 5.41 14.12 14.41
N GLY A 35 6.24 13.29 15.06
CA GLY A 35 7.14 13.74 16.11
C GLY A 35 8.31 14.61 15.62
N GLU A 36 9.06 15.14 16.59
CA GLU A 36 10.18 16.05 16.33
C GLU A 36 11.43 15.34 15.82
N ASP A 37 11.64 14.06 16.17
CA ASP A 37 12.74 13.27 15.66
C ASP A 37 12.48 12.79 14.24
N ASP A 38 13.53 12.40 13.52
CA ASP A 38 13.38 11.92 12.14
C ASP A 38 12.80 10.49 12.07
N ASN A 39 12.97 9.71 13.15
CA ASN A 39 12.39 8.39 13.31
C ASN A 39 11.70 8.26 14.66
N MET A 40 10.60 7.51 14.68
CA MET A 40 9.94 7.09 15.90
C MET A 40 10.91 6.25 16.76
N SER A 41 10.91 6.48 18.08
CA SER A 41 11.64 5.61 19.01
C SER A 41 10.97 4.24 19.11
N VAL A 42 11.73 3.20 19.44
CA VAL A 42 11.18 1.86 19.69
C VAL A 42 10.21 1.86 20.89
N ASP A 43 10.44 2.73 21.87
CA ASP A 43 9.63 2.83 23.08
C ASP A 43 8.48 3.85 22.95
N ASP A 44 8.31 4.48 21.79
CA ASP A 44 7.25 5.47 21.59
C ASP A 44 5.88 4.79 21.40
N THR A 45 5.07 4.86 22.44
CA THR A 45 3.71 4.31 22.45
C THR A 45 2.64 5.31 22.04
N LYS A 46 2.98 6.60 21.85
CA LYS A 46 2.00 7.68 21.60
C LYS A 46 1.25 7.48 20.28
N PHE A 47 1.93 6.95 19.28
CA PHE A 47 1.40 6.78 17.92
C PHE A 47 0.82 5.39 17.67
N VAL A 48 0.91 4.45 18.62
CA VAL A 48 0.43 3.08 18.46
C VAL A 48 -1.06 3.05 18.08
N GLN A 49 -1.90 3.84 18.75
CA GLN A 49 -3.33 3.87 18.42
C GLN A 49 -3.57 4.44 17.02
N SER A 50 -2.85 5.49 16.62
CA SER A 50 -2.94 6.05 15.27
C SER A 50 -2.50 5.05 14.21
N MET A 51 -1.47 4.24 14.48
CA MET A 51 -1.05 3.16 13.58
C MET A 51 -2.13 2.09 13.44
N LYS A 52 -2.75 1.68 14.56
CA LYS A 52 -3.87 0.72 14.56
C LYS A 52 -5.05 1.24 13.74
N ASP A 53 -5.42 2.50 13.93
CA ASP A 53 -6.52 3.12 13.22
C ASP A 53 -6.22 3.25 11.71
N ALA A 54 -5.00 3.62 11.34
CA ALA A 54 -4.57 3.67 9.94
C ALA A 54 -4.53 2.28 9.27
N VAL A 55 -4.16 1.22 10.00
CA VAL A 55 -4.27 -0.16 9.51
C VAL A 55 -5.72 -0.56 9.32
N ARG A 56 -6.61 -0.20 10.26
CA ARG A 56 -8.05 -0.53 10.17
C ARG A 56 -8.69 0.01 8.89
N MET A 57 -8.26 1.20 8.42
CA MET A 57 -8.74 1.76 7.15
C MET A 57 -8.42 0.88 5.93
N GLN A 58 -7.33 0.12 5.96
CA GLN A 58 -6.91 -0.76 4.84
C GLN A 58 -7.36 -2.20 5.03
N LEU A 59 -7.50 -2.63 6.29
CA LEU A 59 -7.74 -4.01 6.71
C LEU A 59 -8.93 -4.66 5.99
N GLY A 60 -10.01 -3.89 5.78
CA GLY A 60 -11.27 -4.40 5.26
C GLY A 60 -11.24 -4.91 3.81
N LEU A 61 -10.17 -4.62 3.06
CA LEU A 61 -9.91 -5.23 1.75
C LEU A 61 -9.46 -6.69 1.87
N TYR A 62 -8.79 -7.05 2.97
CA TYR A 62 -8.05 -8.29 3.11
C TYR A 62 -8.65 -9.26 4.13
N GLU A 63 -9.17 -8.75 5.27
CA GLU A 63 -9.60 -9.56 6.42
C GLU A 63 -10.67 -10.62 6.11
N GLY A 64 -11.48 -10.40 5.07
CA GLY A 64 -12.48 -11.38 4.63
C GLY A 64 -11.88 -12.65 4.01
N ARG A 65 -10.65 -12.57 3.49
CA ARG A 65 -9.97 -13.63 2.73
C ARG A 65 -8.60 -14.02 3.27
N CYS A 66 -8.03 -13.21 4.17
CA CYS A 66 -6.65 -13.37 4.62
C CYS A 66 -6.52 -13.45 6.14
N ARG A 67 -5.59 -14.26 6.60
CA ARG A 67 -5.05 -14.22 7.96
C ARG A 67 -4.08 -13.05 8.08
N VAL A 68 -4.23 -12.20 9.09
CA VAL A 68 -3.61 -10.87 9.12
C VAL A 68 -2.38 -10.83 10.02
N PHE A 69 -1.29 -10.31 9.47
CA PHE A 69 -0.05 -9.98 10.16
C PHE A 69 0.27 -8.51 9.91
N SER A 70 0.38 -7.72 10.97
CA SER A 70 0.67 -6.29 10.84
C SER A 70 1.58 -5.86 11.99
N PRO A 71 2.87 -5.57 11.74
CA PRO A 71 3.82 -5.19 12.79
C PRO A 71 3.66 -3.73 13.20
N LEU A 72 3.92 -3.44 14.47
CA LEU A 72 4.36 -2.10 14.89
C LEU A 72 5.83 -1.95 14.49
N TYR A 73 6.20 -0.79 13.94
CA TYR A 73 7.56 -0.53 13.49
C TYR A 73 7.92 0.94 13.70
N ARG A 74 9.20 1.23 13.86
CA ARG A 74 9.68 2.61 13.91
C ARG A 74 9.49 3.28 12.56
N GLN A 75 8.62 4.28 12.50
CA GLN A 75 8.36 5.01 11.26
C GLN A 75 9.40 6.10 11.04
N SER A 76 9.68 6.46 9.79
CA SER A 76 10.27 7.77 9.50
C SER A 76 9.18 8.85 9.53
N ALA A 77 9.47 10.00 10.12
CA ALA A 77 8.51 11.10 10.25
C ALA A 77 8.07 11.66 8.90
N LEU A 78 6.87 12.24 8.82
CA LEU A 78 6.36 12.85 7.58
C LEU A 78 7.30 13.91 6.98
N LYS A 79 8.00 14.70 7.82
CA LYS A 79 8.98 15.70 7.37
C LYS A 79 10.19 15.12 6.61
N VAL A 80 10.47 13.83 6.79
CA VAL A 80 11.61 13.15 6.17
C VAL A 80 11.46 13.05 4.64
N PHE A 81 10.23 12.99 4.13
CA PHE A 81 9.97 12.82 2.69
C PHE A 81 10.43 14.02 1.84
N THR A 82 10.49 15.21 2.44
CA THR A 82 10.98 16.46 1.84
C THR A 82 12.38 16.84 2.32
N SER A 83 13.04 16.00 3.13
CA SER A 83 14.43 16.20 3.55
C SER A 83 15.42 15.83 2.45
N ASP A 84 16.70 16.12 2.66
CA ASP A 84 17.76 15.71 1.75
C ASP A 84 17.84 14.17 1.61
N ASN A 85 18.47 13.73 0.52
CA ASN A 85 18.56 12.31 0.18
C ASN A 85 19.25 11.46 1.24
N GLU A 86 20.27 11.98 1.92
CA GLU A 86 21.02 11.24 2.93
C GLU A 86 20.17 11.01 4.17
N THR A 87 19.55 12.08 4.69
CA THR A 87 18.61 12.01 5.82
C THR A 87 17.47 11.06 5.50
N ARG A 88 16.83 11.21 4.34
CA ARG A 88 15.73 10.33 3.92
C ARG A 88 16.16 8.87 3.84
N ARG A 89 17.31 8.57 3.23
CA ARG A 89 17.83 7.20 3.13
C ARG A 89 18.13 6.60 4.51
N ARG A 90 18.75 7.37 5.41
CA ARG A 90 19.05 6.93 6.78
C ARG A 90 17.78 6.55 7.53
N CYS A 91 16.77 7.41 7.50
CA CYS A 91 15.55 7.22 8.28
C CYS A 91 14.66 6.09 7.73
N ILE A 92 14.57 5.97 6.41
CA ILE A 92 13.88 4.86 5.75
C ILE A 92 14.59 3.53 6.04
N THR A 93 15.92 3.53 6.16
CA THR A 93 16.69 2.32 6.51
C THR A 93 16.36 1.83 7.93
N VAL A 94 16.17 2.74 8.89
CA VAL A 94 15.73 2.38 10.24
C VAL A 94 14.35 1.74 10.20
N ALA A 95 13.39 2.37 9.51
CA ALA A 95 12.03 1.84 9.38
C ALA A 95 12.00 0.46 8.72
N TYR A 96 12.78 0.29 7.65
CA TYR A 96 12.86 -0.99 6.97
C TYR A 96 13.53 -2.09 7.81
N SER A 97 14.49 -1.75 8.69
CA SER A 97 15.13 -2.76 9.54
C SER A 97 14.14 -3.47 10.47
N ASP A 98 13.14 -2.73 10.97
CA ASP A 98 12.05 -3.30 11.76
C ASP A 98 11.12 -4.16 10.90
N ILE A 99 10.70 -3.66 9.73
CA ILE A 99 9.85 -4.42 8.81
C ILE A 99 10.51 -5.73 8.35
N SER A 100 11.80 -5.69 7.99
CA SER A 100 12.56 -6.88 7.61
C SER A 100 12.62 -7.89 8.76
N ALA A 101 12.83 -7.43 10.00
CA ALA A 101 12.81 -8.31 11.17
C ALA A 101 11.43 -8.91 11.44
N ALA A 102 10.36 -8.12 11.33
CA ALA A 102 8.98 -8.60 11.45
C ALA A 102 8.64 -9.64 10.39
N PHE A 103 8.97 -9.34 9.13
CA PHE A 103 8.66 -10.22 8.00
C PHE A 103 9.41 -11.54 8.13
N ARG A 104 10.70 -11.51 8.51
CA ARG A 104 11.47 -12.72 8.82
C ARG A 104 10.86 -13.52 9.97
N TYR A 105 10.48 -12.86 11.06
CA TYR A 105 9.83 -13.55 12.19
C TYR A 105 8.50 -14.20 11.76
N TYR A 106 7.70 -13.52 10.93
CA TYR A 106 6.50 -14.07 10.32
C TYR A 106 6.80 -15.32 9.47
N LEU A 107 7.80 -15.24 8.59
CA LEU A 107 8.19 -16.36 7.74
C LEU A 107 8.65 -17.58 8.55
N ASP A 108 9.46 -17.36 9.58
CA ASP A 108 10.09 -18.42 10.37
C ASP A 108 9.11 -19.10 11.35
N ASN A 109 8.07 -18.39 11.82
CA ASN A 109 7.21 -18.87 12.91
C ASN A 109 5.73 -19.07 12.54
N TYR A 110 5.24 -18.44 11.46
CA TYR A 110 3.80 -18.42 11.15
C TYR A 110 3.44 -18.77 9.72
N ASN A 111 4.25 -18.38 8.73
CA ASN A 111 3.90 -18.54 7.32
C ASN A 111 3.73 -20.01 6.94
N ASP A 112 4.61 -20.92 7.37
CA ASP A 112 4.50 -22.37 7.12
C ASP A 112 4.21 -22.75 5.64
N GLY A 113 4.82 -22.03 4.70
CA GLY A 113 4.63 -22.27 3.25
C GLY A 113 3.30 -21.76 2.66
N ARG A 114 2.53 -21.01 3.45
CA ARG A 114 1.22 -20.49 3.05
C ARG A 114 1.36 -19.38 1.99
N PRO A 115 0.40 -19.29 1.05
CA PRO A 115 0.35 -18.16 0.14
C PRO A 115 0.23 -16.85 0.91
N PHE A 116 0.87 -15.80 0.42
CA PHE A 116 0.80 -14.49 1.08
C PHE A 116 0.65 -13.32 0.11
N ILE A 117 0.01 -12.27 0.61
CA ILE A 117 -0.09 -10.94 0.02
C ILE A 117 0.79 -9.98 0.82
N LEU A 118 1.50 -9.10 0.11
CA LEU A 118 2.07 -7.90 0.72
C LEU A 118 1.11 -6.74 0.50
N ALA A 119 0.81 -5.97 1.54
CA ALA A 119 -0.07 -4.82 1.43
C ALA A 119 0.49 -3.64 2.22
N GLY A 120 0.40 -2.45 1.65
CA GLY A 120 0.79 -1.24 2.35
C GLY A 120 0.44 0.01 1.57
N PHE A 121 0.39 1.12 2.30
CA PHE A 121 0.09 2.44 1.77
C PHE A 121 1.24 3.41 2.04
N SER A 122 1.59 4.27 1.08
CA SER A 122 2.58 5.34 1.26
C SER A 122 3.92 4.78 1.78
N GLN A 123 4.38 5.15 2.99
CA GLN A 123 5.57 4.53 3.60
C GLN A 123 5.47 3.00 3.68
N GLY A 124 4.31 2.44 4.01
CA GLY A 124 4.09 0.98 4.05
C GLY A 124 4.21 0.33 2.67
N ALA A 125 3.75 1.01 1.61
CA ALA A 125 3.96 0.56 0.23
C ALA A 125 5.44 0.52 -0.13
N HIS A 126 6.22 1.54 0.26
CA HIS A 126 7.67 1.52 0.11
C HIS A 126 8.32 0.34 0.85
N MET A 127 7.84 0.03 2.06
CA MET A 127 8.35 -1.11 2.82
C MET A 127 8.05 -2.44 2.12
N CYS A 128 6.88 -2.59 1.49
CA CYS A 128 6.58 -3.76 0.65
C CYS A 128 7.54 -3.86 -0.55
N TYR A 129 7.85 -2.77 -1.26
CA TYR A 129 8.83 -2.78 -2.35
C TYR A 129 10.21 -3.26 -1.88
N ARG A 130 10.61 -2.88 -0.67
CA ARG A 130 11.88 -3.32 -0.08
C ARG A 130 11.86 -4.82 0.25
N ILE A 131 10.75 -5.35 0.79
CA ILE A 131 10.56 -6.79 0.96
C ILE A 131 10.65 -7.51 -0.38
N ILE A 132 9.99 -7.00 -1.42
CA ILE A 132 10.00 -7.58 -2.77
C ILE A 132 11.42 -7.63 -3.32
N GLU A 133 12.17 -6.54 -3.22
CA GLU A 133 13.56 -6.43 -3.69
C GLU A 133 14.52 -7.38 -2.96
N GLU A 134 14.32 -7.61 -1.66
CA GLU A 134 15.21 -8.42 -0.83
C GLU A 134 14.84 -9.90 -0.81
N TYR A 135 13.57 -10.22 -0.55
CA TYR A 135 13.12 -11.57 -0.23
C TYR A 135 12.61 -12.36 -1.44
N LEU A 136 11.95 -11.70 -2.41
CA LEU A 136 11.35 -12.42 -3.56
C LEU A 136 12.36 -12.77 -4.66
N LYS A 137 13.67 -12.64 -4.38
CA LYS A 137 14.73 -13.27 -5.18
C LYS A 137 14.78 -14.78 -4.97
N ASP A 138 14.33 -15.26 -3.82
CA ASP A 138 14.17 -16.68 -3.53
C ASP A 138 12.95 -17.24 -4.27
N ASP A 139 13.16 -18.21 -5.17
CA ASP A 139 12.11 -18.80 -6.00
C ASP A 139 11.04 -19.51 -5.18
N ARG A 140 11.42 -20.15 -4.06
CA ARG A 140 10.49 -20.89 -3.20
C ARG A 140 9.53 -19.92 -2.51
N LEU A 141 10.04 -18.82 -1.97
CA LEU A 141 9.20 -17.78 -1.38
C LEU A 141 8.38 -17.05 -2.44
N ARG A 142 8.99 -16.72 -3.58
CA ARG A 142 8.27 -16.09 -4.71
C ARG A 142 7.14 -16.97 -5.24
N SER A 143 7.28 -18.29 -5.20
CA SER A 143 6.19 -19.21 -5.57
C SER A 143 4.97 -19.12 -4.63
N GLN A 144 5.14 -18.64 -3.39
CA GLN A 144 4.07 -18.44 -2.40
C GLN A 144 3.43 -17.04 -2.50
N PHE A 145 4.05 -16.12 -3.25
CA PHE A 145 3.61 -14.74 -3.37
C PHE A 145 2.39 -14.62 -4.30
N VAL A 146 1.24 -14.22 -3.74
CA VAL A 146 -0.02 -14.04 -4.49
C VAL A 146 0.00 -12.74 -5.27
N ALA A 147 0.26 -11.62 -4.59
CA ALA A 147 0.29 -10.28 -5.15
C ALA A 147 0.78 -9.26 -4.11
N ALA A 148 1.17 -8.06 -4.56
CA ALA A 148 1.43 -6.92 -3.69
C ALA A 148 0.49 -5.75 -4.01
N TYR A 149 -0.21 -5.23 -3.02
CA TYR A 149 -1.05 -4.04 -3.12
C TYR A 149 -0.34 -2.87 -2.44
N VAL A 150 0.32 -2.03 -3.23
CA VAL A 150 1.27 -1.00 -2.76
C VAL A 150 0.87 0.37 -3.30
N PHE A 151 -0.17 0.95 -2.70
CA PHE A 151 -0.76 2.22 -3.16
C PHE A 151 -0.03 3.43 -2.61
N GLY A 152 -0.13 4.56 -3.31
CA GLY A 152 0.53 5.81 -2.93
C GLY A 152 2.06 5.75 -3.03
N TRP A 153 2.63 4.78 -3.74
CA TRP A 153 4.08 4.75 -3.96
C TRP A 153 4.41 4.23 -5.37
N PRO A 154 5.12 5.04 -6.18
CA PRO A 154 5.26 4.78 -7.60
C PRO A 154 6.15 3.58 -7.89
N TYR A 155 5.73 2.75 -8.84
CA TYR A 155 6.61 1.84 -9.57
C TYR A 155 7.06 2.56 -10.85
N TYR A 156 8.23 3.18 -10.86
CA TYR A 156 8.75 3.82 -12.07
C TYR A 156 9.13 2.82 -13.15
N VAL A 157 8.86 3.14 -14.43
CA VAL A 157 9.05 2.21 -15.56
C VAL A 157 10.47 1.65 -15.62
N GLU A 158 11.49 2.46 -15.32
CA GLU A 158 12.88 2.02 -15.31
C GLU A 158 13.23 1.02 -14.19
N TYR A 159 12.32 0.75 -13.25
CA TYR A 159 12.48 -0.31 -12.25
C TYR A 159 12.08 -1.70 -12.78
N GLU A 160 11.31 -1.77 -13.87
CA GLU A 160 10.82 -3.03 -14.42
C GLU A 160 11.99 -3.85 -14.99
N GLY A 161 12.16 -5.07 -14.48
CA GLY A 161 13.28 -5.94 -14.83
C GLY A 161 14.65 -5.51 -14.29
N ALA A 162 14.77 -4.32 -13.73
CA ALA A 162 16.03 -3.79 -13.18
C ALA A 162 16.13 -3.96 -11.66
N ARG A 163 15.03 -3.75 -10.93
CA ARG A 163 15.05 -3.66 -9.46
C ARG A 163 14.22 -4.74 -8.77
N TYR A 164 13.00 -4.98 -9.27
CA TYR A 164 12.07 -5.88 -8.61
C TYR A 164 11.98 -7.22 -9.34
N PRO A 165 12.01 -8.36 -8.61
CA PRO A 165 11.94 -9.70 -9.18
C PRO A 165 10.52 -10.10 -9.66
N VAL A 166 9.54 -9.20 -9.55
CA VAL A 166 8.15 -9.40 -9.96
C VAL A 166 7.65 -8.21 -10.78
N PRO A 167 6.82 -8.43 -11.82
CA PRO A 167 6.35 -7.36 -12.70
C PRO A 167 5.15 -6.60 -12.10
N PRO A 168 4.84 -5.40 -12.62
CA PRO A 168 3.55 -4.76 -12.38
C PRO A 168 2.40 -5.59 -12.99
N ALA A 169 1.21 -5.46 -12.42
CA ALA A 169 0.00 -6.10 -12.93
C ALA A 169 -0.38 -5.54 -14.32
N LYS A 170 -0.93 -6.39 -15.17
CA LYS A 170 -1.45 -6.08 -16.52
C LYS A 170 -2.94 -6.36 -16.67
N GLY A 171 -3.54 -7.08 -15.72
CA GLY A 171 -4.95 -7.44 -15.70
C GLY A 171 -5.46 -7.83 -14.31
N GLU A 172 -6.77 -8.06 -14.24
CA GLU A 172 -7.51 -8.24 -12.99
C GLU A 172 -7.07 -9.49 -12.19
N THR A 173 -6.73 -10.57 -12.88
CA THR A 173 -6.46 -11.90 -12.28
C THR A 173 -4.98 -12.29 -12.32
N ASP A 174 -4.09 -11.35 -12.67
CA ASP A 174 -2.65 -11.59 -12.62
C ASP A 174 -2.21 -11.91 -11.19
N THR A 175 -1.30 -12.89 -11.06
CA THR A 175 -0.73 -13.37 -9.80
C THR A 175 0.78 -13.24 -9.83
N GLY A 176 1.42 -13.08 -8.68
CA GLY A 176 2.85 -12.82 -8.60
C GLY A 176 3.23 -11.43 -9.11
N VAL A 177 2.33 -10.44 -8.96
CA VAL A 177 2.43 -9.10 -9.53
C VAL A 177 2.29 -7.98 -8.50
N ILE A 178 2.69 -6.77 -8.89
CA ILE A 178 2.52 -5.55 -8.11
C ILE A 178 1.33 -4.73 -8.64
N ILE A 179 0.42 -4.36 -7.75
CA ILE A 179 -0.71 -3.47 -7.98
C ILE A 179 -0.38 -2.14 -7.32
N THR A 180 -0.35 -1.08 -8.11
CA THR A 180 -0.06 0.26 -7.62
C THR A 180 -0.81 1.31 -8.44
N PHE A 181 -1.12 2.41 -7.79
CA PHE A 181 -1.56 3.69 -8.33
C PHE A 181 -1.46 4.73 -7.20
N ASP A 182 -1.55 6.00 -7.57
CA ASP A 182 -1.67 7.16 -6.66
C ASP A 182 -2.64 8.14 -7.34
N CYS A 183 -3.64 8.59 -6.59
CA CYS A 183 -4.73 9.39 -7.15
C CYS A 183 -4.43 10.88 -7.12
N GLU A 184 -4.78 11.56 -8.20
CA GLU A 184 -4.70 13.01 -8.30
C GLU A 184 -5.79 13.60 -9.21
N ALA A 185 -6.10 14.87 -8.99
CA ALA A 185 -7.01 15.62 -9.86
C ALA A 185 -6.39 15.80 -11.26
N PRO A 186 -7.19 15.95 -12.32
CA PRO A 186 -6.69 16.22 -13.67
C PRO A 186 -5.73 17.40 -13.74
N GLU A 187 -5.95 18.44 -12.94
CA GLU A 187 -5.17 19.68 -12.92
C GLU A 187 -3.80 19.58 -12.22
N VAL A 188 -3.52 18.47 -11.51
CA VAL A 188 -2.21 18.27 -10.87
C VAL A 188 -1.20 17.85 -11.92
N GLU A 189 -0.16 18.65 -12.14
CA GLU A 189 0.87 18.36 -13.15
C GLU A 189 2.12 17.70 -12.55
N GLU A 190 2.31 17.80 -11.24
CA GLU A 190 3.50 17.27 -10.56
C GLU A 190 3.23 16.96 -9.09
N THR A 191 3.80 15.85 -8.61
CA THR A 191 3.95 15.54 -7.19
C THR A 191 5.33 14.92 -6.94
N ILE A 192 5.71 14.78 -5.66
CA ILE A 192 6.95 14.06 -5.32
C ILE A 192 6.93 12.57 -5.74
N PHE A 193 5.73 12.01 -5.93
CA PHE A 193 5.53 10.62 -6.36
C PHE A 193 5.49 10.51 -7.89
N HIS A 194 4.92 11.49 -8.57
CA HIS A 194 4.84 11.57 -10.04
C HIS A 194 5.51 12.85 -10.55
N PRO A 195 6.85 12.93 -10.53
CA PRO A 195 7.58 14.10 -11.00
C PRO A 195 7.53 14.19 -12.53
N VAL A 196 7.70 15.41 -13.05
CA VAL A 196 7.75 15.63 -14.51
C VAL A 196 8.90 14.86 -15.14
N GLY A 197 8.66 14.26 -16.31
CA GLY A 197 9.66 13.50 -17.04
C GLY A 197 9.94 12.09 -16.51
N ARG A 198 9.15 11.61 -15.53
CA ARG A 198 9.30 10.27 -14.97
C ARG A 198 7.97 9.55 -14.89
N ARG A 199 7.83 8.48 -15.67
CA ARG A 199 6.59 7.70 -15.76
C ARG A 199 6.57 6.55 -14.77
N SER A 200 5.44 6.32 -14.12
CA SER A 200 5.17 5.11 -13.35
C SER A 200 4.24 4.13 -14.07
N HIS A 201 4.32 2.86 -13.70
CA HIS A 201 3.23 1.93 -13.92
C HIS A 201 2.10 2.24 -12.95
N SER A 202 0.87 2.11 -13.45
CA SER A 202 -0.36 2.08 -12.66
C SER A 202 -1.33 1.11 -13.31
N ILE A 203 -2.29 0.63 -12.53
CA ILE A 203 -3.43 -0.14 -13.03
C ILE A 203 -4.72 0.53 -12.57
N ASN A 204 -5.63 0.78 -13.51
CA ASN A 204 -6.89 1.43 -13.23
C ASN A 204 -7.80 0.46 -12.45
N PRO A 205 -8.20 0.78 -11.21
CA PRO A 205 -8.95 -0.16 -10.36
C PRO A 205 -10.42 -0.36 -10.79
N LEU A 206 -10.92 0.43 -11.74
CA LEU A 206 -12.29 0.32 -12.25
C LEU A 206 -12.41 -0.63 -13.45
N ASN A 207 -11.37 -0.71 -14.29
CA ASN A 207 -11.38 -1.55 -15.50
C ASN A 207 -10.19 -2.51 -15.62
N TRP A 208 -9.26 -2.48 -14.66
CA TRP A 208 -8.03 -3.27 -14.59
C TRP A 208 -7.11 -3.17 -15.81
N ARG A 209 -7.19 -2.06 -16.55
CA ARG A 209 -6.29 -1.73 -17.65
C ARG A 209 -5.09 -0.93 -17.16
N THR A 210 -4.01 -1.00 -17.93
CA THR A 210 -2.75 -0.27 -17.69
C THR A 210 -2.47 0.79 -18.75
N ASP A 211 -3.43 1.03 -19.65
CA ASP A 211 -3.40 2.11 -20.63
C ASP A 211 -4.31 3.28 -20.22
N SER A 212 -4.32 4.33 -21.03
CA SER A 212 -5.07 5.57 -20.75
C SER A 212 -6.56 5.48 -21.09
N VAL A 213 -7.11 4.29 -21.35
CA VAL A 213 -8.55 4.14 -21.62
C VAL A 213 -9.33 4.51 -20.35
N PRO A 214 -10.20 5.54 -20.40
CA PRO A 214 -10.96 5.97 -19.23
C PRO A 214 -11.95 4.91 -18.77
N ALA A 215 -12.17 4.86 -17.46
CA ALA A 215 -13.24 4.11 -16.82
C ALA A 215 -14.29 5.08 -16.28
N ASP A 216 -15.54 4.87 -16.68
CA ASP A 216 -16.67 5.67 -16.20
C ASP A 216 -16.99 5.38 -14.73
N ALA A 217 -17.60 6.37 -14.05
CA ALA A 217 -18.00 6.24 -12.65
C ALA A 217 -18.97 5.07 -12.42
N SER A 218 -19.76 4.65 -13.40
CA SER A 218 -20.63 3.46 -13.31
C SER A 218 -19.89 2.14 -13.04
N LEU A 219 -18.57 2.09 -13.28
CA LEU A 219 -17.73 0.94 -12.94
C LEU A 219 -17.23 0.99 -11.49
N ASN A 220 -17.44 2.10 -10.79
CA ASN A 220 -17.08 2.25 -9.38
C ASN A 220 -18.15 1.60 -8.49
N LYS A 221 -17.82 0.41 -7.98
CA LYS A 221 -18.71 -0.42 -7.13
C LYS A 221 -19.00 0.21 -5.78
N GLY A 222 -18.26 1.25 -5.42
CA GLY A 222 -18.54 2.13 -4.30
C GLY A 222 -17.27 2.56 -3.59
N ALA A 223 -17.21 3.86 -3.30
CA ALA A 223 -16.23 4.42 -2.40
C ALA A 223 -16.67 4.22 -0.95
N ARG A 224 -15.72 3.89 -0.07
CA ARG A 224 -15.93 3.81 1.38
C ARG A 224 -15.15 4.93 2.03
N ILE A 225 -15.85 6.00 2.40
CA ILE A 225 -15.25 7.14 3.09
C ILE A 225 -15.17 6.81 4.57
N MET A 226 -13.98 6.85 5.16
CA MET A 226 -13.76 6.51 6.55
C MET A 226 -13.37 7.74 7.38
N ARG A 227 -13.58 7.63 8.68
CA ARG A 227 -12.98 8.52 9.67
C ARG A 227 -11.56 8.03 9.95
N SER A 228 -10.74 8.90 10.54
CA SER A 228 -9.35 8.57 10.89
C SER A 228 -9.22 7.41 11.87
N ASN A 229 -10.28 7.07 12.63
CA ASN A 229 -10.34 5.91 13.53
C ASN A 229 -10.75 4.60 12.83
N GLY A 230 -10.94 4.64 11.49
CA GLY A 230 -11.39 3.52 10.65
C GLY A 230 -12.90 3.30 10.62
N GLU A 231 -13.71 4.12 11.28
CA GLU A 231 -15.17 4.01 11.19
C GLU A 231 -15.69 4.45 9.82
N VAL A 232 -16.63 3.69 9.26
CA VAL A 232 -17.28 4.02 7.99
C VAL A 232 -18.16 5.26 8.18
N LYS A 233 -17.85 6.33 7.45
CA LYS A 233 -18.64 7.56 7.42
C LYS A 233 -19.69 7.53 6.31
N ALA A 234 -19.34 7.01 5.15
CA ALA A 234 -20.25 6.91 4.01
C ALA A 234 -19.82 5.81 3.04
N GLU A 235 -20.81 5.24 2.36
CA GLU A 235 -20.64 4.36 1.21
C GLU A 235 -21.29 5.07 0.01
N ILE A 236 -20.53 5.30 -1.05
CA ILE A 236 -20.98 6.12 -2.18
C ILE A 236 -20.81 5.31 -3.47
N PRO A 237 -21.88 4.72 -4.05
CA PRO A 237 -21.79 4.04 -5.33
C PRO A 237 -21.49 5.05 -6.44
N ASN A 238 -20.84 4.61 -7.52
CA ASN A 238 -20.51 5.44 -8.67
C ASN A 238 -19.78 6.74 -8.32
N PHE A 239 -18.91 6.70 -7.29
CA PHE A 239 -18.32 7.91 -6.70
C PHE A 239 -17.49 8.74 -7.68
N CYS A 240 -16.60 8.09 -8.42
CA CYS A 240 -15.79 8.73 -9.46
C CYS A 240 -15.39 7.73 -10.54
N GLY A 241 -15.16 8.25 -11.75
CA GLY A 241 -14.41 7.56 -12.80
C GLY A 241 -12.91 7.85 -12.68
N CYS A 242 -12.09 7.17 -13.48
CA CYS A 242 -10.65 7.46 -13.53
C CYS A 242 -9.99 7.04 -14.85
N TYR A 243 -8.81 7.59 -15.11
CA TYR A 243 -7.95 7.18 -16.22
C TYR A 243 -6.47 7.31 -15.83
N ILE A 244 -5.59 6.59 -16.51
CA ILE A 244 -4.14 6.70 -16.29
C ILE A 244 -3.59 7.81 -17.19
N ASP A 245 -2.89 8.77 -16.58
CA ASP A 245 -2.14 9.80 -17.29
C ASP A 245 -1.11 9.14 -18.23
N PRO A 246 -1.17 9.35 -19.56
CA PRO A 246 -0.29 8.66 -20.51
C PRO A 246 1.19 8.99 -20.30
N GLU A 247 1.50 10.20 -19.83
CA GLU A 247 2.86 10.70 -19.69
C GLU A 247 3.47 10.33 -18.33
N ARG A 248 2.76 10.61 -17.24
CA ARG A 248 3.27 10.40 -15.87
C ARG A 248 2.85 9.08 -15.25
N GLY A 249 1.79 8.44 -15.76
CA GLY A 249 1.26 7.19 -15.22
C GLY A 249 0.48 7.35 -13.91
N ALA A 250 0.25 8.58 -13.43
CA ALA A 250 -0.60 8.84 -12.27
C ALA A 250 -2.08 8.51 -12.57
N LEU A 251 -2.88 8.18 -11.55
CA LEU A 251 -4.29 7.89 -11.73
C LEU A 251 -5.11 9.17 -11.58
N LYS A 252 -5.63 9.68 -12.70
CA LYS A 252 -6.47 10.87 -12.74
C LYS A 252 -7.91 10.55 -12.37
N VAL A 253 -8.46 11.28 -11.41
CA VAL A 253 -9.86 11.12 -10.93
C VAL A 253 -10.69 12.39 -11.21
N PRO A 254 -11.28 12.54 -12.41
CA PRO A 254 -12.07 13.71 -12.75
C PRO A 254 -13.35 13.82 -11.91
N GLY A 255 -13.79 15.05 -11.64
CA GLY A 255 -15.06 15.35 -10.95
C GLY A 255 -15.03 15.20 -9.43
N VAL A 256 -13.90 14.80 -8.83
CA VAL A 256 -13.72 14.82 -7.38
C VAL A 256 -13.40 16.24 -6.91
N ASP A 257 -14.15 16.73 -5.92
CA ASP A 257 -13.96 18.07 -5.35
C ASP A 257 -12.66 18.14 -4.52
N ALA A 258 -11.64 18.80 -5.09
CA ALA A 258 -10.35 19.01 -4.44
C ALA A 258 -10.40 19.92 -3.20
N GLU A 259 -11.45 20.71 -3.00
CA GLU A 259 -11.66 21.46 -1.75
C GLU A 259 -12.26 20.58 -0.65
N LYS A 260 -13.07 19.59 -1.00
CA LYS A 260 -13.63 18.64 -0.04
C LYS A 260 -12.61 17.58 0.38
N TYR A 261 -11.78 17.12 -0.54
CA TYR A 261 -10.79 16.06 -0.36
C TYR A 261 -9.37 16.65 -0.37
N LYS A 262 -9.07 17.51 0.61
CA LYS A 262 -7.77 18.19 0.70
C LYS A 262 -6.66 17.22 1.12
N PRO A 263 -5.43 17.40 0.64
CA PRO A 263 -4.29 16.68 1.18
C PRO A 263 -4.11 17.03 2.66
N ILE A 264 -3.96 16.01 3.52
CA ILE A 264 -3.53 16.21 4.91
C ILE A 264 -1.99 16.22 4.98
N VAL A 265 -1.34 15.65 3.96
CA VAL A 265 0.12 15.61 3.84
C VAL A 265 0.62 16.97 3.31
N PRO A 266 1.41 17.75 4.08
CA PRO A 266 1.69 19.16 3.77
C PRO A 266 2.41 19.43 2.45
N PHE A 267 3.12 18.43 1.91
CA PHE A 267 3.92 18.58 0.69
C PHE A 267 3.17 18.18 -0.59
N LEU A 268 1.90 17.76 -0.48
CA LEU A 268 1.07 17.46 -1.64
C LEU A 268 0.24 18.70 -2.04
N PRO A 269 0.12 18.98 -3.35
CA PRO A 269 -0.68 20.09 -3.83
C PRO A 269 -2.18 19.82 -3.65
N LYS A 270 -3.00 20.89 -3.73
CA LYS A 270 -4.45 20.74 -3.89
C LYS A 270 -4.75 19.81 -5.07
N GLY A 271 -5.65 18.85 -4.85
CA GLY A 271 -5.96 17.81 -5.83
C GLY A 271 -5.06 16.57 -5.73
N GLY A 272 -4.03 16.56 -4.89
CA GLY A 272 -3.34 15.33 -4.49
C GLY A 272 -4.24 14.49 -3.59
N PHE A 273 -4.80 13.41 -4.14
CA PHE A 273 -5.77 12.56 -3.45
C PHE A 273 -5.15 11.32 -2.80
N HIS A 274 -3.82 11.29 -2.67
CA HIS A 274 -3.01 10.23 -2.07
C HIS A 274 -3.69 9.45 -0.91
N LEU A 275 -4.23 10.14 0.10
CA LEU A 275 -4.85 9.50 1.27
C LEU A 275 -6.13 8.72 0.98
N TYR A 276 -6.72 8.93 -0.18
CA TYR A 276 -8.01 8.39 -0.59
C TYR A 276 -7.89 7.25 -1.59
N ASP A 277 -6.67 6.80 -1.93
CA ASP A 277 -6.41 5.68 -2.85
C ASP A 277 -7.22 4.42 -2.51
N TYR A 278 -7.30 4.09 -1.21
CA TYR A 278 -8.11 2.97 -0.71
C TYR A 278 -9.60 3.28 -0.68
N GLU A 279 -9.98 4.52 -0.40
CA GLU A 279 -11.36 4.91 -0.15
C GLU A 279 -12.16 4.99 -1.44
N PHE A 280 -11.61 5.64 -2.48
CA PHE A 280 -12.34 5.95 -3.71
C PHE A 280 -12.75 4.72 -4.53
N PHE A 281 -12.04 3.61 -4.35
CA PHE A 281 -12.23 2.36 -5.10
C PHE A 281 -12.44 1.14 -4.21
N TYR A 282 -12.80 1.34 -2.94
CA TYR A 282 -12.80 0.33 -1.89
C TYR A 282 -13.42 -1.02 -2.32
N HIS A 283 -14.64 -1.00 -2.85
CA HIS A 283 -15.33 -2.25 -3.22
C HIS A 283 -14.73 -2.93 -4.45
N ASN A 284 -14.23 -2.17 -5.43
CA ASN A 284 -13.49 -2.70 -6.58
C ASN A 284 -12.21 -3.42 -6.11
N LEU A 285 -11.46 -2.79 -5.20
CA LEU A 285 -10.22 -3.36 -4.66
C LEU A 285 -10.49 -4.61 -3.83
N LYS A 286 -11.51 -4.57 -2.95
CA LYS A 286 -11.89 -5.71 -2.10
C LYS A 286 -12.31 -6.93 -2.92
N GLU A 287 -13.10 -6.74 -3.98
CA GLU A 287 -13.45 -7.81 -4.90
C GLU A 287 -12.21 -8.36 -5.61
N ASN A 288 -11.32 -7.48 -6.03
CA ASN A 288 -10.14 -7.89 -6.77
C ASN A 288 -9.13 -8.67 -5.93
N VAL A 289 -8.97 -8.34 -4.64
CA VAL A 289 -8.21 -9.19 -3.69
C VAL A 289 -8.75 -10.62 -3.72
N SER A 290 -10.07 -10.80 -3.70
CA SER A 290 -10.69 -12.12 -3.83
C SER A 290 -10.35 -12.79 -5.15
N LYS A 291 -10.50 -12.09 -6.28
CA LYS A 291 -10.21 -12.62 -7.62
C LYS A 291 -8.75 -13.08 -7.78
N ARG A 292 -7.78 -12.34 -7.25
CA ARG A 292 -6.36 -12.73 -7.32
C ARG A 292 -6.03 -13.91 -6.42
N ILE A 293 -6.63 -13.97 -5.23
CA ILE A 293 -6.52 -15.15 -4.36
C ILE A 293 -7.09 -16.38 -5.08
N ASP A 294 -8.29 -16.28 -5.65
CA ASP A 294 -8.95 -17.38 -6.36
C ASP A 294 -8.13 -17.82 -7.60
N SER A 295 -7.59 -16.87 -8.36
CA SER A 295 -6.71 -17.17 -9.49
C SER A 295 -5.40 -17.83 -9.08
N TYR A 296 -4.83 -17.47 -7.93
CA TYR A 296 -3.62 -18.10 -7.42
C TYR A 296 -3.90 -19.52 -6.93
N LEU A 297 -4.94 -19.71 -6.12
CA LEU A 297 -5.28 -21.01 -5.53
C LEU A 297 -5.72 -22.04 -6.58
N SER A 298 -6.37 -21.61 -7.66
CA SER A 298 -6.78 -22.53 -8.75
C SER A 298 -5.62 -23.08 -9.59
N LYS A 299 -4.41 -22.52 -9.47
CA LYS A 299 -3.20 -22.96 -10.18
C LYS A 299 -2.29 -23.85 -9.33
N ARG A 300 -2.63 -24.09 -8.05
CA ARG A 300 -1.85 -24.89 -7.11
C ARG A 300 -2.18 -26.38 -7.18
#